data_AF-A0A5R9DZ96-F1
#
_entry.id   AF-A0A5R9DZ96-F1
#
_cell.length_a   1.000
_cell.length_b   1.000
_cell.length_c   1.000
_cell.angle_alpha   90.00
_cell.angle_beta   90.00
_cell.angle_gamma   90.00
#
_symmetry.space_group_name_H-M   'P 1'
#
loop_
_entity.id
_entity.type
_entity.pdbx_description
1 polymer ?
#
loop_
_entity_poly.entity_id
_entity_poly.type
_entity_poly.pdbx_seq_one_letter_code
_entity_poly.pdbx_strand_id
1 'polypeptide(L)'
;MSDNRESLHRAGHGVLSLALAQCRTDRTTTALRVRGRPGGVFHLQQGSVVAVESPGAPGVEALLLRSGRVSEAGWAELFPSRTAPENPDAGLIARGHIGAAELQVVIAMALQDAVFAVVAGDMTDCAAAHDGPEVPVARGEDPLRLLDTAARKLAGLAALPCAVLPDRERVVAGHGVSGAAEELAPHRREILFLADGRRTPRDIAFALGRGVYGVTVEVSRMLGEGLLERATHGAEAIGVPKVWAERAPVPRSAAAPGNVVHGVEALPRRTPGASGFRSKTLVAEESAASWKGLFRFRSRTREAEFRVADS
;
A
#
# COMPACT_ATOMS: atom_id res chain seq x y z
N MET A 1 -29.33 -4.52 10.79
CA MET A 1 -28.74 -4.63 9.43
C MET A 1 -27.32 -5.22 9.41
N SER A 2 -26.64 -5.36 10.55
CA SER A 2 -25.24 -5.86 10.62
C SER A 2 -25.08 -7.38 10.34
N ASP A 3 -26.12 -8.17 10.59
CA ASP A 3 -26.04 -9.65 10.60
C ASP A 3 -25.91 -10.30 9.20
N ASN A 4 -26.61 -9.75 8.20
CA ASN A 4 -26.54 -10.26 6.82
C ASN A 4 -25.18 -9.93 6.16
N ARG A 5 -24.55 -8.82 6.56
CA ARG A 5 -23.28 -8.39 5.99
C ARG A 5 -22.10 -9.22 6.51
N GLU A 6 -22.14 -9.55 7.80
CA GLU A 6 -21.16 -10.46 8.40
C GLU A 6 -21.30 -11.88 7.85
N SER A 7 -22.54 -12.32 7.59
CA SER A 7 -22.83 -13.60 6.94
C SER A 7 -22.32 -13.66 5.49
N LEU A 8 -22.53 -12.61 4.68
CA LEU A 8 -22.02 -12.52 3.31
C LEU A 8 -20.48 -12.45 3.26
N HIS A 9 -19.87 -11.70 4.18
CA HIS A 9 -18.41 -11.66 4.31
C HIS A 9 -17.88 -13.06 4.64
N ARG A 10 -18.45 -13.75 5.63
CA ARG A 10 -18.05 -15.12 5.98
C ARG A 10 -18.25 -16.12 4.82
N ALA A 11 -19.33 -15.99 4.06
CA ALA A 11 -19.59 -16.83 2.89
C ALA A 11 -18.56 -16.61 1.76
N GLY A 12 -18.23 -15.36 1.43
CA GLY A 12 -17.22 -15.02 0.43
C GLY A 12 -15.82 -15.56 0.79
N HIS A 13 -15.46 -15.54 2.07
CA HIS A 13 -14.21 -16.14 2.56
C HIS A 13 -14.20 -17.67 2.42
N GLY A 14 -15.33 -18.32 2.69
CA GLY A 14 -15.47 -19.78 2.51
C GLY A 14 -15.26 -20.21 1.06
N VAL A 15 -15.81 -19.46 0.10
CA VAL A 15 -15.64 -19.72 -1.34
C VAL A 15 -14.18 -19.61 -1.76
N LEU A 16 -13.48 -18.54 -1.35
CA LEU A 16 -12.06 -18.37 -1.66
C LEU A 16 -11.20 -19.48 -1.04
N SER A 17 -11.47 -19.84 0.22
CA SER A 17 -10.76 -20.91 0.92
C SER A 17 -10.92 -22.25 0.20
N LEU A 18 -12.14 -22.60 -0.21
CA LEU A 18 -12.41 -23.84 -0.92
C LEU A 18 -11.72 -23.87 -2.30
N ALA A 19 -11.83 -22.80 -3.07
CA ALA A 19 -11.20 -22.71 -4.39
C ALA A 19 -9.68 -22.84 -4.30
N LEU A 20 -9.05 -22.15 -3.35
CA LEU A 20 -7.60 -22.26 -3.13
C LEU A 20 -7.19 -23.64 -2.58
N ALA A 21 -8.02 -24.29 -1.76
CA ALA A 21 -7.78 -25.66 -1.30
C ALA A 21 -7.83 -26.68 -2.44
N GLN A 22 -8.74 -26.50 -3.40
CA GLN A 22 -8.83 -27.30 -4.62
C GLN A 22 -7.57 -27.09 -5.47
N CYS A 23 -7.22 -25.83 -5.78
CA CYS A 23 -6.00 -25.52 -6.54
C CYS A 23 -4.73 -26.11 -5.91
N ARG A 24 -4.63 -26.09 -4.58
CA ARG A 24 -3.51 -26.69 -3.82
C ARG A 24 -3.47 -28.22 -3.97
N THR A 25 -4.63 -28.88 -3.83
CA THR A 25 -4.76 -30.35 -3.94
C THR A 25 -4.43 -30.80 -5.36
N ASP A 26 -4.98 -30.12 -6.36
CA ASP A 26 -4.85 -30.45 -7.77
C ASP A 26 -3.52 -29.97 -8.37
N ARG A 27 -2.69 -29.27 -7.58
CA ARG A 27 -1.41 -28.66 -8.00
C ARG A 27 -1.56 -27.80 -9.25
N THR A 28 -2.66 -27.04 -9.34
CA THR A 28 -2.94 -26.24 -10.53
C THR A 28 -1.90 -25.15 -10.72
N THR A 29 -1.53 -24.89 -11.97
CA THR A 29 -0.79 -23.69 -12.38
C THR A 29 -1.76 -22.82 -13.18
N THR A 30 -2.32 -21.80 -12.52
CA THR A 30 -3.39 -20.97 -13.08
C THR A 30 -3.49 -19.65 -12.31
N ALA A 31 -4.27 -18.70 -12.80
CA ALA A 31 -4.68 -17.54 -12.03
C ALA A 31 -6.11 -17.73 -11.51
N LEU A 32 -6.38 -17.33 -10.27
CA LEU A 32 -7.70 -17.35 -9.65
C LEU A 32 -8.12 -15.90 -9.38
N ARG A 33 -9.13 -15.42 -10.10
CA ARG A 33 -9.70 -14.08 -9.95
C ARG A 33 -10.81 -14.08 -8.91
N VAL A 34 -10.62 -13.29 -7.87
CA VAL A 34 -11.60 -12.99 -6.83
C VAL A 34 -12.35 -11.72 -7.24
N ARG A 35 -13.64 -11.84 -7.48
CA ARG A 35 -14.53 -10.70 -7.76
C ARG A 35 -15.01 -10.10 -6.44
N GLY A 36 -15.07 -8.76 -6.41
CA GLY A 36 -15.46 -8.05 -5.20
C GLY A 36 -14.91 -6.63 -5.17
N ARG A 37 -14.98 -6.02 -3.99
CA ARG A 37 -14.36 -4.72 -3.68
C ARG A 37 -13.43 -4.91 -2.49
N PRO A 38 -12.09 -4.88 -2.68
CA PRO A 38 -11.38 -4.64 -3.94
C PRO A 38 -11.30 -5.82 -4.92
N GLY A 39 -11.52 -7.06 -4.47
CA GLY A 39 -11.19 -8.25 -5.26
C GLY A 39 -9.69 -8.37 -5.52
N GLY A 40 -9.28 -9.30 -6.39
CA GLY A 40 -7.88 -9.52 -6.73
C GLY A 40 -7.65 -10.74 -7.62
N VAL A 41 -6.39 -11.03 -7.95
CA VAL A 41 -5.98 -12.19 -8.74
C VAL A 41 -4.86 -12.91 -7.97
N PHE A 42 -5.05 -14.20 -7.70
CA PHE A 42 -4.06 -15.08 -7.10
C PHE A 42 -3.41 -15.90 -8.21
N HIS A 43 -2.12 -15.74 -8.42
CA HIS A 43 -1.37 -16.53 -9.39
C HIS A 43 -0.79 -17.75 -8.68
N LEU A 44 -1.16 -18.94 -9.15
CA LEU A 44 -0.74 -20.21 -8.60
C LEU A 44 0.22 -20.92 -9.55
N GLN A 45 1.24 -21.53 -8.96
CA GLN A 45 2.17 -22.43 -9.62
C GLN A 45 2.25 -23.72 -8.82
N GLN A 46 1.89 -24.84 -9.43
CA GLN A 46 1.88 -26.16 -8.78
C GLN A 46 1.11 -26.17 -7.45
N GLY A 47 0.01 -25.41 -7.35
CA GLY A 47 -0.82 -25.29 -6.15
C GLY A 47 -0.32 -24.32 -5.08
N SER A 48 0.83 -23.67 -5.28
CA SER A 48 1.37 -22.63 -4.40
C SER A 48 1.11 -21.25 -4.98
N VAL A 49 0.84 -20.25 -4.12
CA VAL A 49 0.62 -18.86 -4.56
C VAL A 49 1.96 -18.18 -4.79
N VAL A 50 2.22 -17.78 -6.03
CA VAL A 50 3.45 -17.07 -6.40
C VAL A 50 3.24 -15.56 -6.51
N ALA A 51 2.02 -15.08 -6.74
CA ALA A 51 1.74 -13.65 -6.70
C ALA A 51 0.28 -13.40 -6.33
N VAL A 52 0.01 -12.23 -5.76
CA VAL A 52 -1.35 -11.75 -5.55
C VAL A 52 -1.41 -10.29 -5.92
N GLU A 53 -2.30 -9.97 -6.86
CA GLU A 53 -2.56 -8.60 -7.30
C GLU A 53 -3.93 -8.19 -6.80
N SER A 54 -4.01 -7.00 -6.21
CA SER A 54 -5.29 -6.42 -5.83
C SER A 54 -5.21 -4.92 -6.02
N PRO A 55 -6.23 -4.27 -6.61
CA PRO A 55 -6.29 -2.81 -6.55
C PRO A 55 -6.34 -2.34 -5.09
N GLY A 56 -6.76 -3.23 -4.18
CA GLY A 56 -6.83 -3.11 -2.73
C GLY A 56 -5.58 -2.70 -2.00
N ALA A 57 -4.40 -3.01 -2.54
CA ALA A 57 -3.13 -2.81 -1.86
C ALA A 57 -2.02 -2.37 -2.83
N PRO A 58 -1.01 -1.61 -2.36
CA PRO A 58 0.15 -1.27 -3.17
C PRO A 58 0.92 -2.54 -3.62
N GLY A 59 1.05 -2.70 -4.94
CA GLY A 59 1.92 -3.70 -5.54
C GLY A 59 3.40 -3.36 -5.39
N VAL A 60 4.27 -4.24 -5.87
CA VAL A 60 5.74 -4.09 -5.82
C VAL A 60 6.18 -2.77 -6.46
N GLU A 61 5.65 -2.43 -7.63
CA GLU A 61 5.88 -1.15 -8.31
C GLU A 61 5.61 0.04 -7.39
N ALA A 62 4.38 0.10 -6.84
CA ALA A 62 3.95 1.22 -6.02
C ALA A 62 4.84 1.38 -4.78
N LEU A 63 5.24 0.28 -4.14
CA LEU A 63 6.15 0.31 -2.99
C LEU A 63 7.55 0.81 -3.37
N LEU A 64 8.09 0.37 -4.50
CA LEU A 64 9.43 0.75 -4.95
C LEU A 64 9.51 2.19 -5.45
N LEU A 65 8.53 2.62 -6.24
CA LEU A 65 8.45 3.99 -6.75
C LEU A 65 8.21 4.99 -5.62
N ARG A 66 7.26 4.72 -4.71
CA ARG A 66 6.91 5.66 -3.64
C ARG A 66 7.95 5.72 -2.52
N SER A 67 8.73 4.65 -2.33
CA SER A 67 9.91 4.71 -1.45
C SER A 67 11.09 5.48 -2.06
N GLY A 68 11.02 5.87 -3.34
CA GLY A 68 12.06 6.60 -4.06
C GLY A 68 13.29 5.74 -4.39
N ARG A 69 13.16 4.40 -4.33
CA ARG A 69 14.27 3.47 -4.60
C ARG A 69 14.46 3.17 -6.07
N VAL A 70 13.36 3.15 -6.82
CA VAL A 70 13.36 3.04 -8.26
C VAL A 70 12.73 4.31 -8.80
N SER A 71 13.36 4.96 -9.77
CA SER A 71 12.76 6.09 -10.46
C SER A 71 11.68 5.58 -11.43
N GLU A 72 10.70 6.42 -11.76
CA GLU A 72 9.66 6.06 -12.73
C GLU A 72 10.25 5.70 -14.10
N ALA A 73 11.31 6.41 -14.52
CA ALA A 73 12.09 6.07 -15.72
C ALA A 73 12.78 4.70 -15.59
N GLY A 74 13.43 4.43 -14.45
CA GLY A 74 14.10 3.16 -14.20
C GLY A 74 13.15 1.97 -14.16
N TRP A 75 11.92 2.17 -13.70
CA TRP A 75 10.85 1.16 -13.78
C TRP A 75 10.36 0.98 -15.21
N ALA A 76 10.04 2.05 -15.92
CA ALA A 76 9.55 1.99 -17.31
C ALA A 76 10.53 1.29 -18.27
N GLU A 77 11.84 1.46 -18.06
CA GLU A 77 12.88 0.79 -18.85
C GLU A 77 12.99 -0.73 -18.62
N LEU A 78 12.36 -1.27 -17.57
CA LEU A 78 12.26 -2.71 -17.33
C LEU A 78 11.08 -3.33 -18.09
N PHE A 79 10.11 -2.50 -18.49
CA PHE A 79 8.91 -2.89 -19.24
C PHE A 79 8.79 -2.14 -20.58
N PRO A 80 9.81 -2.16 -21.46
CA PRO A 80 9.82 -1.36 -22.70
C PRO A 80 8.82 -1.87 -23.76
N SER A 81 8.07 -2.94 -23.49
CA SER A 81 7.08 -3.52 -24.39
C SER A 81 5.87 -4.00 -23.58
N ARG A 82 4.66 -3.95 -24.16
CA ARG A 82 3.39 -4.41 -23.54
C ARG A 82 3.33 -5.94 -23.31
N THR A 83 4.45 -6.62 -23.45
CA THR A 83 4.67 -8.03 -23.12
C THR A 83 5.42 -8.10 -21.80
N ALA A 84 4.84 -8.77 -20.81
CA ALA A 84 5.49 -9.00 -19.53
C ALA A 84 6.86 -9.66 -19.77
N PRO A 85 7.97 -9.09 -19.22
CA PRO A 85 9.28 -9.69 -19.37
C PRO A 85 9.30 -11.08 -18.71
N GLU A 86 10.11 -11.99 -19.25
CA GLU A 86 10.24 -13.35 -18.70
C GLU A 86 10.77 -13.36 -17.26
N ASN A 87 11.44 -12.27 -16.82
CA ASN A 87 11.96 -12.13 -15.46
C ASN A 87 12.21 -10.66 -15.03
N PRO A 88 11.18 -9.93 -14.57
CA PRO A 88 11.31 -8.53 -14.14
C PRO A 88 12.26 -8.36 -12.94
N ASP A 89 12.35 -9.37 -12.07
CA ASP A 89 13.23 -9.36 -10.89
C ASP A 89 14.70 -9.34 -11.27
N ALA A 90 15.08 -10.14 -12.27
CA ALA A 90 16.44 -10.19 -12.77
C ALA A 90 16.87 -8.83 -13.36
N GLY A 91 15.95 -8.10 -14.00
CA GLY A 91 16.23 -6.76 -14.53
C GLY A 91 16.48 -5.71 -13.44
N LEU A 92 15.67 -5.73 -12.36
CA LEU A 92 15.84 -4.84 -11.20
C LEU A 92 17.17 -5.09 -10.48
N ILE A 93 17.53 -6.35 -10.31
CA ILE A 93 18.76 -6.77 -9.63
C ILE A 93 19.99 -6.48 -10.49
N ALA A 94 19.96 -6.83 -11.78
CA ALA A 94 21.10 -6.66 -12.68
C ALA A 94 21.49 -5.18 -12.87
N ARG A 95 20.51 -4.26 -12.79
CA ARG A 95 20.74 -2.82 -12.87
C ARG A 95 21.12 -2.17 -11.53
N GLY A 96 21.20 -2.95 -10.45
CA GLY A 96 21.62 -2.48 -9.13
C GLY A 96 20.62 -1.56 -8.41
N HIS A 97 19.37 -1.47 -8.89
CA HIS A 97 18.36 -0.62 -8.26
C HIS A 97 17.86 -1.18 -6.92
N ILE A 98 17.95 -2.49 -6.73
CA ILE A 98 17.58 -3.18 -5.49
C ILE A 98 18.31 -4.53 -5.39
N GLY A 99 18.72 -4.91 -4.18
CA GLY A 99 19.31 -6.23 -3.95
C GLY A 99 18.28 -7.36 -4.06
N ALA A 100 18.71 -8.58 -4.39
CA ALA A 100 17.80 -9.73 -4.51
C ALA A 100 17.03 -10.01 -3.21
N ALA A 101 17.70 -10.01 -2.05
CA ALA A 101 17.06 -10.24 -0.75
C ALA A 101 16.05 -9.13 -0.40
N GLU A 102 16.40 -7.89 -0.74
CA GLU A 102 15.57 -6.72 -0.53
C GLU A 102 14.29 -6.77 -1.37
N LEU A 103 14.41 -7.13 -2.65
CA LEU A 103 13.28 -7.32 -3.55
C LEU A 103 12.36 -8.44 -3.05
N GLN A 104 12.90 -9.57 -2.60
CA GLN A 104 12.09 -10.66 -2.04
C GLN A 104 11.27 -10.22 -0.82
N VAL A 105 11.81 -9.34 0.03
CA VAL A 105 11.04 -8.79 1.15
C VAL A 105 9.90 -7.89 0.66
N VAL A 106 10.15 -7.02 -0.33
CA VAL A 106 9.11 -6.16 -0.90
C VAL A 106 8.00 -6.98 -1.56
N ILE A 107 8.36 -8.01 -2.33
CA ILE A 107 7.40 -8.94 -2.94
C ILE A 107 6.57 -9.64 -1.87
N ALA A 108 7.20 -10.21 -0.84
CA ALA A 108 6.48 -10.89 0.24
C ALA A 108 5.55 -9.93 1.00
N MET A 109 5.97 -8.69 1.21
CA MET A 109 5.13 -7.65 1.80
C MET A 109 3.93 -7.32 0.92
N ALA A 110 4.13 -7.02 -0.37
CA ALA A 110 3.06 -6.71 -1.31
C ALA A 110 2.04 -7.85 -1.40
N LEU A 111 2.52 -9.10 -1.49
CA LEU A 111 1.67 -10.29 -1.52
C LEU A 111 0.81 -10.39 -0.26
N GLN A 112 1.41 -10.31 0.92
CA GLN A 112 0.70 -10.42 2.20
C GLN A 112 -0.37 -9.33 2.36
N ASP A 113 -0.10 -8.16 1.81
CA ASP A 113 -0.94 -6.98 1.93
C ASP A 113 -2.08 -6.99 0.90
N ALA A 114 -1.84 -7.50 -0.31
CA ALA A 114 -2.86 -7.79 -1.31
C ALA A 114 -3.84 -8.87 -0.81
N VAL A 115 -3.35 -9.96 -0.23
CA VAL A 115 -4.21 -10.98 0.39
C VAL A 115 -5.05 -10.36 1.52
N PHE A 116 -4.43 -9.56 2.40
CA PHE A 116 -5.16 -8.86 3.45
C PHE A 116 -6.26 -7.94 2.88
N ALA A 117 -5.98 -7.17 1.83
CA ALA A 117 -6.96 -6.27 1.22
C ALA A 117 -8.14 -7.01 0.57
N VAL A 118 -7.89 -8.15 -0.07
CA VAL A 118 -8.95 -9.03 -0.61
C VAL A 118 -9.83 -9.55 0.52
N VAL A 119 -9.20 -10.08 1.57
CA VAL A 119 -9.87 -10.70 2.73
C VAL A 119 -10.64 -9.66 3.56
N ALA A 120 -10.12 -8.44 3.72
CA ALA A 120 -10.80 -7.36 4.43
C ALA A 120 -11.98 -6.74 3.64
N GLY A 121 -12.03 -6.99 2.33
CA GLY A 121 -13.06 -6.45 1.44
C GLY A 121 -14.31 -7.32 1.31
N ASP A 122 -15.22 -6.88 0.45
CA ASP A 122 -16.37 -7.68 0.05
C ASP A 122 -15.97 -8.62 -1.09
N MET A 123 -16.23 -9.92 -0.95
CA MET A 123 -15.99 -10.93 -1.98
C MET A 123 -17.31 -11.53 -2.43
N THR A 124 -17.48 -11.68 -3.74
CA THR A 124 -18.72 -12.21 -4.33
C THR A 124 -18.54 -13.56 -4.99
N ASP A 125 -17.41 -13.79 -5.67
CA ASP A 125 -17.19 -15.01 -6.45
C ASP A 125 -15.69 -15.22 -6.76
N CYS A 126 -15.30 -16.45 -7.10
CA CYS A 126 -13.96 -16.84 -7.53
C CYS A 126 -14.03 -17.59 -8.87
N ALA A 127 -13.26 -17.14 -9.86
CA ALA A 127 -13.22 -17.76 -11.18
C ALA A 127 -11.79 -17.92 -11.69
N ALA A 128 -11.55 -18.94 -12.51
CA ALA A 128 -10.27 -19.08 -13.21
C ALA A 128 -10.01 -17.86 -14.12
N ALA A 129 -8.76 -17.43 -14.17
CA ALA A 129 -8.25 -16.34 -15.00
C ALA A 129 -7.04 -16.83 -15.81
N HIS A 130 -6.78 -16.16 -16.94
CA HIS A 130 -5.70 -16.50 -17.86
C HIS A 130 -4.55 -15.47 -17.85
N ASP A 131 -4.53 -14.58 -16.85
CA ASP A 131 -3.54 -13.51 -16.75
C ASP A 131 -2.28 -14.00 -16.02
N GLY A 132 -1.10 -13.66 -16.54
CA GLY A 132 0.20 -13.90 -15.88
C GLY A 132 0.51 -12.81 -14.85
N PRO A 133 1.27 -13.12 -13.77
CA PRO A 133 1.59 -12.14 -12.73
C PRO A 133 2.56 -11.06 -13.21
N GLU A 134 2.45 -9.84 -12.67
CA GLU A 134 3.41 -8.76 -12.90
C GLU A 134 4.79 -9.09 -12.34
N VAL A 135 4.86 -9.62 -11.11
CA VAL A 135 6.10 -10.04 -10.43
C VAL A 135 5.83 -11.23 -9.50
N PRO A 136 6.38 -12.43 -9.79
CA PRO A 136 6.20 -13.62 -8.94
C PRO A 136 7.22 -13.69 -7.78
N VAL A 137 6.83 -14.35 -6.70
CA VAL A 137 7.72 -14.78 -5.60
C VAL A 137 8.50 -16.00 -6.06
N ALA A 138 9.81 -16.02 -5.81
CA ALA A 138 10.69 -17.14 -6.20
C ALA A 138 10.35 -18.48 -5.51
N ARG A 139 9.69 -18.43 -4.35
CA ARG A 139 9.12 -19.58 -3.66
C ARG A 139 7.66 -19.31 -3.38
N GLY A 140 6.78 -20.07 -4.03
CA GLY A 140 5.35 -19.96 -3.80
C GLY A 140 4.99 -20.22 -2.32
N GLU A 141 4.01 -19.48 -1.85
CA GLU A 141 3.46 -19.53 -0.50
C GLU A 141 2.26 -20.49 -0.45
N ASP A 142 2.08 -21.18 0.68
CA ASP A 142 0.90 -22.03 0.87
C ASP A 142 -0.37 -21.16 0.93
N PRO A 143 -1.34 -21.33 0.02
CA PRO A 143 -2.53 -20.48 -0.02
C PRO A 143 -3.32 -20.49 1.28
N LEU A 144 -3.43 -21.63 1.96
CA LEU A 144 -4.22 -21.72 3.19
C LEU A 144 -3.53 -20.97 4.34
N ARG A 145 -2.21 -21.09 4.45
CA ARG A 145 -1.40 -20.30 5.39
C ARG A 145 -1.53 -18.79 5.16
N LEU A 146 -1.60 -18.36 3.90
CA LEU A 146 -1.82 -16.95 3.55
C LEU A 146 -3.18 -16.46 4.04
N LEU A 147 -4.24 -17.23 3.78
CA LEU A 147 -5.59 -16.91 4.24
C LEU A 147 -5.66 -16.87 5.77
N ASP A 148 -5.10 -17.86 6.47
CA ASP A 148 -5.08 -17.89 7.93
C ASP A 148 -4.34 -16.68 8.53
N THR A 149 -3.27 -16.25 7.87
CA THR A 149 -2.53 -15.06 8.29
C THR A 149 -3.34 -13.78 8.08
N ALA A 150 -4.04 -13.66 6.95
CA ALA A 150 -4.92 -12.53 6.69
C ALA A 150 -6.14 -12.52 7.63
N ALA A 151 -6.74 -13.66 7.90
CA ALA A 151 -7.85 -13.81 8.86
C ALA A 151 -7.42 -13.41 10.28
N ARG A 152 -6.24 -13.86 10.75
CA ARG A 152 -5.69 -13.44 12.05
C ARG A 152 -5.43 -11.93 12.11
N LYS A 153 -4.90 -11.33 11.04
CA LYS A 153 -4.70 -9.88 10.93
C LYS A 153 -6.03 -9.13 11.01
N LEU A 154 -7.06 -9.62 10.32
CA LEU A 154 -8.40 -9.03 10.34
C LEU A 154 -9.04 -9.13 11.74
N ALA A 155 -8.93 -10.29 12.40
CA ALA A 155 -9.40 -10.46 13.77
C ALA A 155 -8.68 -9.55 14.76
N GLY A 156 -7.34 -9.42 14.65
CA GLY A 156 -6.55 -8.51 15.47
C GLY A 156 -6.91 -7.04 15.25
N LEU A 157 -7.22 -6.65 13.99
CA LEU A 157 -7.73 -5.32 13.66
C LEU A 157 -9.12 -5.08 14.26
N ALA A 158 -10.04 -6.05 14.14
CA ALA A 158 -11.39 -5.95 14.66
C ALA A 158 -11.45 -5.86 16.21
N ALA A 159 -10.41 -6.34 16.90
CA ALA A 159 -10.27 -6.23 18.34
C ALA A 159 -9.85 -4.82 18.83
N LEU A 160 -9.50 -3.90 17.92
CA LEU A 160 -9.14 -2.53 18.31
C LEU A 160 -10.37 -1.69 18.66
N PRO A 161 -10.30 -0.79 19.68
CA PRO A 161 -11.44 0.00 20.13
C PRO A 161 -12.11 0.86 19.04
N CYS A 162 -11.31 1.37 18.10
CA CYS A 162 -11.78 2.20 16.99
C CYS A 162 -11.38 1.60 15.63
N ALA A 163 -11.59 0.30 15.46
CA ALA A 163 -11.31 -0.40 14.20
C ALA A 163 -11.98 0.29 12.99
N VAL A 164 -11.27 0.28 11.86
CA VAL A 164 -11.77 0.70 10.54
C VAL A 164 -11.39 -0.33 9.49
N LEU A 165 -12.14 -0.35 8.39
CA LEU A 165 -11.81 -1.12 7.21
C LEU A 165 -10.93 -0.30 6.25
N PRO A 166 -10.10 -0.97 5.43
CA PRO A 166 -9.09 -0.27 4.64
C PRO A 166 -9.65 0.70 3.60
N ASP A 167 -10.81 0.38 3.01
CA ASP A 167 -11.35 1.06 1.83
C ASP A 167 -12.70 1.74 2.07
N ARG A 168 -13.15 1.85 3.34
CA ARG A 168 -14.47 2.40 3.68
C ARG A 168 -14.40 3.72 4.41
N GLU A 169 -13.67 3.78 5.53
CA GLU A 169 -13.70 4.94 6.41
C GLU A 169 -12.73 6.01 5.92
N ARG A 170 -13.26 7.20 5.63
CA ARG A 170 -12.44 8.38 5.36
C ARG A 170 -12.08 9.05 6.67
N VAL A 171 -10.85 9.53 6.77
CA VAL A 171 -10.31 10.10 8.01
C VAL A 171 -9.87 11.54 7.84
N VAL A 172 -10.07 12.32 8.88
CA VAL A 172 -9.63 13.72 9.00
C VAL A 172 -8.83 13.90 10.28
N ALA A 173 -7.94 14.89 10.33
CA ALA A 173 -7.23 15.26 11.54
C ALA A 173 -8.22 15.61 12.67
N GLY A 174 -7.95 15.11 13.88
CA GLY A 174 -8.77 15.41 15.06
C GLY A 174 -8.64 16.87 15.51
N HIS A 175 -9.65 17.34 16.26
CA HIS A 175 -9.65 18.70 16.79
C HIS A 175 -8.49 18.90 17.78
N GLY A 176 -7.73 20.00 17.64
CA GLY A 176 -6.65 20.36 18.57
C GLY A 176 -5.30 19.65 18.34
N VAL A 177 -5.18 18.80 17.33
CA VAL A 177 -3.93 18.06 17.02
C VAL A 177 -2.81 18.98 16.51
N SER A 178 -3.14 20.22 16.10
CA SER A 178 -2.21 21.14 15.43
C SER A 178 -0.94 21.46 16.23
N GLY A 179 -1.01 21.47 17.57
CA GLY A 179 0.15 21.74 18.44
C GLY A 179 0.94 20.48 18.82
N ALA A 180 0.27 19.34 19.02
CA ALA A 180 0.92 18.09 19.43
C ALA A 180 1.52 17.30 18.25
N ALA A 181 1.21 17.69 17.01
CA ALA A 181 1.63 16.96 15.82
C ALA A 181 3.16 16.86 15.68
N GLU A 182 3.93 17.88 16.08
CA GLU A 182 5.39 17.88 15.93
C GLU A 182 6.09 16.84 16.82
N GLU A 183 5.49 16.48 17.95
CA GLU A 183 6.01 15.47 18.89
C GLU A 183 5.68 14.04 18.46
N LEU A 184 4.81 13.86 17.47
CA LEU A 184 4.41 12.55 16.99
C LEU A 184 5.53 11.85 16.21
N ALA A 185 5.53 10.52 16.34
CA ALA A 185 6.36 9.65 15.53
C ALA A 185 6.19 9.98 14.02
N PRO A 186 7.28 9.97 13.22
CA PRO A 186 7.23 10.43 11.83
C PRO A 186 6.11 9.80 10.98
N HIS A 187 5.83 8.51 11.16
CA HIS A 187 4.79 7.80 10.41
C HIS A 187 3.37 8.28 10.78
N ARG A 188 3.13 8.72 12.02
CA ARG A 188 1.85 9.30 12.44
C ARG A 188 1.65 10.69 11.84
N ARG A 189 2.71 11.50 11.77
CA ARG A 189 2.69 12.81 11.10
C ARG A 189 2.37 12.68 9.62
N GLU A 190 2.98 11.71 8.94
CA GLU A 190 2.69 11.37 7.54
C GLU A 190 1.21 11.01 7.33
N ILE A 191 0.63 10.20 8.22
CA ILE A 191 -0.79 9.83 8.17
C ILE A 191 -1.69 11.05 8.42
N LEU A 192 -1.40 11.86 9.45
CA LEU A 192 -2.15 13.09 9.75
C LEU A 192 -2.14 14.06 8.58
N PHE A 193 -0.99 14.24 7.94
CA PHE A 193 -0.85 15.12 6.79
C PHE A 193 -1.76 14.71 5.63
N LEU A 194 -1.99 13.41 5.44
CA LEU A 194 -2.83 12.87 4.37
C LEU A 194 -4.32 12.74 4.74
N ALA A 195 -4.67 12.91 6.01
CA ALA A 195 -6.03 12.80 6.55
C ALA A 195 -6.85 14.08 6.25
N ASP A 196 -7.25 14.22 4.99
CA ASP A 196 -7.98 15.39 4.45
C ASP A 196 -9.51 15.21 4.43
N GLY A 197 -10.03 14.18 5.09
CA GLY A 197 -11.44 13.81 5.06
C GLY A 197 -11.89 13.13 3.76
N ARG A 198 -11.01 13.02 2.74
CA ARG A 198 -11.28 12.32 1.49
C ARG A 198 -10.57 10.98 1.42
N ARG A 199 -9.39 10.81 2.03
CA ARG A 199 -8.64 9.56 1.95
C ARG A 199 -9.09 8.50 2.94
N THR A 200 -9.16 7.25 2.48
CA THR A 200 -9.28 6.03 3.29
C THR A 200 -7.89 5.55 3.74
N PRO A 201 -7.77 4.63 4.73
CA PRO A 201 -6.49 4.02 5.09
C PRO A 201 -5.75 3.42 3.91
N ARG A 202 -6.46 2.81 2.95
CA ARG A 202 -5.90 2.32 1.70
C ARG A 202 -5.30 3.45 0.87
N ASP A 203 -6.04 4.54 0.65
CA ASP A 203 -5.54 5.67 -0.13
C ASP A 203 -4.27 6.27 0.50
N ILE A 204 -4.24 6.36 1.83
CA ILE A 204 -3.07 6.80 2.60
C ILE A 204 -1.91 5.83 2.41
N ALA A 205 -2.15 4.51 2.45
CA ALA A 205 -1.13 3.49 2.24
C ALA A 205 -0.49 3.59 0.84
N PHE A 206 -1.29 3.78 -0.20
CA PHE A 206 -0.82 4.04 -1.57
C PHE A 206 0.01 5.32 -1.67
N ALA A 207 -0.45 6.41 -1.06
CA ALA A 207 0.27 7.68 -1.06
C ALA A 207 1.63 7.58 -0.35
N LEU A 208 1.72 6.81 0.74
CA LEU A 208 2.94 6.63 1.52
C LEU A 208 3.87 5.53 0.97
N GLY A 209 3.43 4.70 0.04
CA GLY A 209 4.19 3.51 -0.37
C GLY A 209 4.37 2.51 0.77
N ARG A 210 3.33 2.31 1.59
CA ARG A 210 3.34 1.44 2.77
C ARG A 210 2.26 0.38 2.66
N GLY A 211 2.40 -0.70 3.44
CA GLY A 211 1.37 -1.74 3.51
C GLY A 211 0.08 -1.23 4.18
N VAL A 212 -1.05 -1.46 3.52
CA VAL A 212 -2.44 -1.24 3.93
C VAL A 212 -2.72 -1.80 5.30
N TYR A 213 -2.30 -3.02 5.65
CA TYR A 213 -2.56 -3.58 6.97
C TYR A 213 -1.98 -2.71 8.08
N GLY A 214 -0.69 -2.33 7.94
CA GLY A 214 0.01 -1.51 8.93
C GLY A 214 -0.62 -0.13 9.07
N VAL A 215 -0.94 0.51 7.94
CA VAL A 215 -1.60 1.83 7.93
C VAL A 215 -3.00 1.75 8.54
N THR A 216 -3.78 0.70 8.26
CA THR A 216 -5.15 0.53 8.80
C THR A 216 -5.13 0.33 10.32
N VAL A 217 -4.19 -0.47 10.83
CA VAL A 217 -3.98 -0.64 12.28
C VAL A 217 -3.62 0.69 12.93
N GLU A 218 -2.72 1.46 12.32
CA GLU A 218 -2.29 2.73 12.89
C GLU A 218 -3.40 3.79 12.88
N VAL A 219 -4.15 3.89 11.78
CA VAL A 219 -5.32 4.76 11.70
C VAL A 219 -6.34 4.39 12.77
N SER A 220 -6.59 3.10 12.99
CA SER A 220 -7.51 2.63 14.04
C SER A 220 -7.04 3.03 15.45
N ARG A 221 -5.73 2.98 15.72
CA ARG A 221 -5.15 3.45 16.99
C ARG A 221 -5.25 4.96 17.12
N MET A 222 -4.89 5.71 16.08
CA MET A 222 -4.95 7.16 16.07
C MET A 222 -6.39 7.69 16.24
N LEU A 223 -7.40 6.97 15.73
CA LEU A 223 -8.81 7.23 16.01
C LEU A 223 -9.14 7.02 17.50
N GLY A 224 -8.65 5.93 18.10
CA GLY A 224 -8.84 5.68 19.54
C GLY A 224 -8.12 6.68 20.45
N GLU A 225 -7.03 7.28 19.95
CA GLU A 225 -6.27 8.33 20.64
C GLU A 225 -6.82 9.75 20.37
N GLY A 226 -7.85 9.90 19.52
CA GLY A 226 -8.40 11.21 19.15
C GLY A 226 -7.49 12.05 18.23
N LEU A 227 -6.41 11.47 17.69
CA LEU A 227 -5.55 12.12 16.70
C LEU A 227 -6.21 12.20 15.32
N LEU A 228 -7.10 11.25 15.03
CA LEU A 228 -7.92 11.24 13.83
C LEU A 228 -9.39 11.18 14.22
N GLU A 229 -10.23 11.60 13.30
CA GLU A 229 -11.68 11.46 13.37
C GLU A 229 -12.21 10.84 12.08
N ARG A 230 -13.35 10.15 12.18
CA ARG A 230 -14.06 9.64 11.00
C ARG A 230 -14.74 10.83 10.32
N ALA A 231 -14.48 11.02 9.03
CA ALA A 231 -15.13 12.08 8.28
C ALA A 231 -16.64 11.80 8.17
N THR A 232 -17.47 12.70 8.68
CA THR A 232 -18.93 12.63 8.52
C THR A 232 -19.32 13.04 7.11
N HIS A 233 -20.21 12.26 6.48
CA HIS A 233 -20.73 12.55 5.15
C HIS A 233 -21.50 13.88 5.17
N GLY A 234 -20.93 14.93 4.58
CA GLY A 234 -21.53 16.27 4.55
C GLY A 234 -20.86 17.33 5.43
N ALA A 235 -19.82 16.99 6.19
CA ALA A 235 -18.92 18.03 6.69
C ALA A 235 -18.20 18.62 5.47
N GLU A 236 -18.50 19.87 5.13
CA GLU A 236 -17.63 20.66 4.27
C GLU A 236 -16.20 20.43 4.74
N ALA A 237 -15.32 20.06 3.81
CA ALA A 237 -13.92 19.87 4.09
C ALA A 237 -13.44 21.12 4.81
N ILE A 238 -13.26 21.03 6.14
CA ILE A 238 -12.45 21.99 6.88
C ILE A 238 -11.09 21.79 6.24
N GLY A 239 -10.78 22.67 5.28
CA GLY A 239 -9.59 22.57 4.48
C GLY A 239 -8.40 22.34 5.39
N VAL A 240 -7.43 21.57 4.89
CA VAL A 240 -6.12 21.34 5.51
C VAL A 240 -5.78 22.54 6.40
N PRO A 241 -5.56 22.39 7.72
CA PRO A 241 -5.18 23.51 8.56
C PRO A 241 -4.08 24.29 7.84
N LYS A 242 -4.31 25.59 7.56
CA LYS A 242 -3.44 26.42 6.70
C LYS A 242 -1.97 26.42 7.15
N VAL A 243 -1.68 25.94 8.35
CA VAL A 243 -0.35 25.76 8.94
C VAL A 243 0.44 24.57 8.33
N TRP A 244 -0.21 23.63 7.62
CA TRP A 244 0.46 22.41 7.11
C TRP A 244 0.67 22.34 5.60
N ALA A 245 0.09 23.24 4.81
CA ALA A 245 0.40 23.32 3.38
C ALA A 245 1.87 23.74 3.12
N GLU A 246 2.45 24.51 4.04
CA GLU A 246 3.82 25.04 3.93
C GLU A 246 4.90 24.04 4.38
N ARG A 247 4.52 22.93 5.02
CA ARG A 247 5.46 21.93 5.59
C ARG A 247 5.09 20.49 5.28
N ALA A 248 4.36 20.25 4.19
CA ALA A 248 4.24 18.93 3.61
C ALA A 248 5.63 18.25 3.58
N PRO A 249 5.80 17.00 4.06
CA PRO A 249 6.93 16.22 3.63
C PRO A 249 6.78 16.17 2.11
N VAL A 250 7.62 16.90 1.40
CA VAL A 250 7.65 16.83 -0.05
C VAL A 250 7.81 15.34 -0.33
N PRO A 251 6.85 14.64 -0.98
CA PRO A 251 7.24 13.40 -1.63
C PRO A 251 8.46 13.79 -2.44
N ARG A 252 9.60 13.12 -2.25
CA ARG A 252 10.81 13.44 -2.99
C ARG A 252 10.52 13.17 -4.47
N SER A 253 9.86 14.12 -5.11
CA SER A 253 9.94 14.37 -6.52
C SER A 253 11.42 14.58 -6.72
N ALA A 254 12.02 13.83 -7.64
CA ALA A 254 13.25 14.27 -8.25
C ALA A 254 13.07 15.75 -8.56
N ALA A 255 13.98 16.58 -8.05
CA ALA A 255 13.89 18.02 -8.19
C ALA A 255 13.70 18.33 -9.68
N ALA A 256 12.55 18.90 -10.02
CA ALA A 256 12.39 19.52 -11.32
C ALA A 256 13.46 20.63 -11.39
N PRO A 257 14.25 20.74 -12.48
CA PRO A 257 15.16 21.86 -12.63
C PRO A 257 14.36 23.16 -12.55
N GLY A 258 14.79 24.05 -11.66
CA GLY A 258 14.07 25.25 -11.28
C GLY A 258 13.68 26.11 -12.48
N ASN A 259 12.41 26.51 -12.51
CA ASN A 259 11.90 27.42 -13.52
C ASN A 259 12.23 28.87 -13.09
N VAL A 260 12.95 29.57 -13.96
CA VAL A 260 13.18 31.01 -13.87
C VAL A 260 11.85 31.73 -14.08
N VAL A 261 11.54 32.71 -13.23
CA VAL A 261 10.33 33.54 -13.30
C VAL A 261 10.35 34.41 -14.56
N HIS A 262 9.38 34.22 -15.46
CA HIS A 262 8.99 35.25 -16.43
C HIS A 262 7.47 35.20 -16.70
N GLY A 263 6.81 36.33 -16.45
CA GLY A 263 5.69 36.91 -17.22
C GLY A 263 4.44 36.07 -17.49
N VAL A 264 3.31 36.50 -16.94
CA VAL A 264 1.96 36.06 -17.33
C VAL A 264 1.66 36.55 -18.76
N GLU A 265 1.61 35.65 -19.74
CA GLU A 265 0.89 35.85 -21.01
C GLU A 265 0.44 34.51 -21.64
N ALA A 266 -0.68 34.56 -22.37
CA ALA A 266 -1.59 33.45 -22.68
C ALA A 266 -1.01 32.22 -23.41
N LEU A 267 -1.59 31.04 -23.13
CA LEU A 267 -1.23 29.72 -23.67
C LEU A 267 -1.34 29.61 -25.21
N PRO A 268 -0.26 29.29 -25.93
CA PRO A 268 -0.31 28.82 -27.32
C PRO A 268 -0.24 27.28 -27.41
N ARG A 269 -1.00 26.72 -28.37
CA ARG A 269 -1.28 25.29 -28.58
C ARG A 269 -0.08 24.49 -29.13
N ARG A 270 -0.10 23.16 -28.91
CA ARG A 270 0.91 22.17 -29.36
C ARG A 270 0.95 22.04 -30.90
N THR A 271 2.15 21.91 -31.45
CA THR A 271 2.42 21.27 -32.75
C THR A 271 3.26 20.00 -32.55
N PRO A 272 2.90 18.85 -33.16
CA PRO A 272 3.63 17.59 -33.02
C PRO A 272 4.87 17.52 -33.93
N GLY A 273 5.95 16.93 -33.42
CA GLY A 273 7.05 16.36 -34.21
C GLY A 273 8.29 17.23 -34.40
N ALA A 274 9.33 17.02 -33.58
CA ALA A 274 10.72 17.24 -33.96
C ALA A 274 11.65 16.52 -32.96
N SER A 275 12.28 15.43 -33.41
CA SER A 275 13.34 14.72 -32.70
C SER A 275 14.61 15.56 -32.61
N GLY A 276 15.36 15.41 -31.52
CA GLY A 276 16.67 16.03 -31.34
C GLY A 276 17.38 15.51 -30.10
N PHE A 277 17.75 14.23 -30.11
CA PHE A 277 18.61 13.62 -29.09
C PHE A 277 20.02 14.19 -29.21
N ARG A 278 20.55 14.82 -28.14
CA ARG A 278 22.00 14.90 -27.92
C ARG A 278 22.31 14.68 -26.44
N SER A 279 23.18 13.71 -26.24
CA SER A 279 23.75 13.21 -24.99
C SER A 279 24.66 14.24 -24.31
N LYS A 280 24.63 14.24 -22.96
CA LYS A 280 25.83 14.38 -22.11
C LYS A 280 25.52 13.91 -20.69
N THR A 281 26.26 12.88 -20.30
CA THR A 281 26.36 12.27 -18.97
C THR A 281 26.86 13.26 -17.94
N LEU A 282 26.22 13.33 -16.77
CA LEU A 282 26.87 13.70 -15.50
C LEU A 282 26.38 12.81 -14.36
N VAL A 283 27.38 12.12 -13.80
CA VAL A 283 27.52 11.29 -12.60
C VAL A 283 26.40 11.38 -11.56
N ALA A 284 25.89 10.19 -11.21
CA ALA A 284 25.04 9.94 -10.05
C ALA A 284 25.87 9.97 -8.76
N GLU A 285 25.39 10.68 -7.74
CA GLU A 285 25.76 10.38 -6.36
C GLU A 285 24.72 9.47 -5.72
N GLU A 286 25.22 8.38 -5.13
CA GLU A 286 24.51 7.44 -4.29
C GLU A 286 23.83 8.12 -3.12
N SER A 287 22.56 7.77 -2.87
CA SER A 287 22.01 7.90 -1.53
C SER A 287 21.13 6.70 -1.21
N ALA A 288 21.74 5.70 -0.59
CA ALA A 288 21.07 4.55 0.00
C ALA A 288 20.14 5.01 1.14
N ALA A 289 18.85 5.19 0.82
CA ALA A 289 17.83 5.48 1.81
C ALA A 289 17.59 4.27 2.73
N SER A 290 17.88 4.47 4.02
CA SER A 290 17.83 3.46 5.08
C SER A 290 16.46 2.76 5.19
N TRP A 291 16.49 1.42 5.09
CA TRP A 291 15.36 0.49 5.21
C TRP A 291 14.52 0.57 6.49
N LYS A 292 14.97 1.32 7.51
CA LYS A 292 14.32 1.39 8.83
C LYS A 292 12.91 1.99 8.77
N GLY A 293 12.57 2.78 7.76
CA GLY A 293 11.24 3.39 7.62
C GLY A 293 10.13 2.41 7.25
N LEU A 294 10.45 1.38 6.45
CA LEU A 294 9.49 0.40 5.93
C LEU A 294 8.98 -0.56 7.03
N PHE A 295 9.83 -0.88 8.02
CA PHE A 295 9.57 -1.91 9.04
C PHE A 295 9.10 -1.40 10.40
N ARG A 296 9.00 -0.07 10.62
CA ARG A 296 8.84 0.53 11.96
C ARG A 296 7.43 0.43 12.60
N PHE A 297 6.58 -0.49 12.16
CA PHE A 297 5.24 -0.68 12.74
C PHE A 297 5.17 -1.57 13.99
N ARG A 298 6.30 -2.11 14.48
CA ARG A 298 6.34 -2.80 15.78
C ARG A 298 6.81 -1.84 16.87
N SER A 299 5.90 -1.04 17.42
CA SER A 299 6.14 -0.38 18.69
C SER A 299 6.16 -1.41 19.82
N ARG A 300 7.24 -1.39 20.62
CA ARG A 300 7.30 -2.04 21.93
C ARG A 300 6.13 -1.52 22.77
N THR A 301 5.36 -2.44 23.32
CA THR A 301 4.48 -2.16 24.47
C THR A 301 5.35 -1.58 25.59
N ARG A 302 5.10 -0.33 25.98
CA ARG A 302 5.62 0.22 27.23
C ARG A 302 4.85 -0.47 28.35
N GLU A 303 5.55 -1.23 29.18
CA GLU A 303 5.04 -1.72 30.46
C GLU A 303 4.64 -0.49 31.29
N ALA A 304 3.36 -0.43 31.66
CA ALA A 304 2.89 0.52 32.64
C ALA A 304 3.30 -0.01 34.03
N GLU A 305 4.28 0.64 34.65
CA GLU A 305 4.61 0.45 36.06
C GLU A 305 3.39 0.84 36.90
N PHE A 306 2.77 -0.16 37.50
CA PHE A 306 1.74 -0.01 38.51
C PHE A 306 2.42 0.35 39.83
N ARG A 307 2.42 1.63 40.21
CA ARG A 307 2.79 2.05 41.58
C ARG A 307 1.62 1.76 42.51
N VAL A 308 1.80 0.76 43.36
CA VAL A 308 0.99 0.51 44.55
C VAL A 308 1.23 1.68 45.51
N ALA A 309 0.15 2.36 45.92
CA ALA A 309 0.18 3.31 47.01
C ALA A 309 0.03 2.54 48.32
N ASP A 310 1.07 2.58 49.15
CA ASP A 310 1.00 2.30 50.58
C ASP A 310 0.96 3.65 51.31
N SER A 311 -0.20 3.95 51.92
CA SER A 311 -0.43 4.70 53.17
C SER A 311 -1.88 5.16 53.26
#